data_AF-A0A2E7MX83-F1
#
_entry.id   AF-A0A2E7MX83-F1
#
_cell.length_a   1.000
_cell.length_b   1.000
_cell.length_c   1.000
_cell.angle_alpha   90.00
_cell.angle_beta   90.00
_cell.angle_gamma   90.00
#
_symmetry.space_group_name_H-M   'P 1'
#
loop_
_entity.id
_entity.type
_entity.pdbx_description
1 polymer ?
#
loop_
_entity_poly.entity_id
_entity_poly.type
_entity_poly.pdbx_seq_one_letter_code
_entity_poly.pdbx_strand_id
1 'polypeptide(L)'
;MIAVQKILITGHRGFIGSRLYEKLIHNEVTGFDLIDGNDLLTCELPNEEFDLIIHLAGKSGVRESLDDPASYWQNNVEASRRLFERYADTRILYASSSSAYEPDLNPYAASKYIIEELAARYPNTLGMRFHTVFSETPRKGMFLDKVLNNELEYVTTHHRDFIHLDDVCDAIKILINKPHVTGIVDIGTGNPIRVRDLVPNAPIRLNTPHERKFTCANIEKMKVLGFKPKYTIENFLTKPNKGIILNITNGEPA
;
A
#
# COMPACT_ATOMS: atom_id res chain seq x y z
N MET A 1 -1.02 5.23 31.51
CA MET A 1 -2.13 4.76 30.66
C MET A 1 -1.94 5.39 29.30
N ILE A 2 -1.85 4.60 28.23
CA ILE A 2 -1.91 5.13 26.86
C ILE A 2 -3.37 5.56 26.67
N ALA A 3 -3.62 6.82 26.35
CA ALA A 3 -4.97 7.30 26.11
C ALA A 3 -5.59 6.51 24.94
N VAL A 4 -6.83 6.04 25.11
CA VAL A 4 -7.61 5.43 24.03
C VAL A 4 -7.81 6.52 22.98
N GLN A 5 -7.31 6.29 21.76
CA GLN A 5 -7.51 7.20 20.64
C GLN A 5 -8.81 6.85 19.90
N LYS A 6 -9.51 7.87 19.41
CA LYS A 6 -10.61 7.73 18.48
C LYS A 6 -10.09 7.77 17.05
N ILE A 7 -10.16 6.64 16.36
CA ILE A 7 -9.52 6.42 15.05
C ILE A 7 -10.58 6.11 13.99
N LEU A 8 -10.58 6.87 12.88
CA LEU A 8 -11.31 6.50 11.67
C LEU A 8 -10.41 5.74 10.72
N ILE A 9 -10.81 4.56 10.26
CA ILE A 9 -10.11 3.82 9.19
C ILE A 9 -11.03 3.71 7.99
N THR A 10 -10.67 4.33 6.88
CA THR A 10 -11.39 4.11 5.62
C THR A 10 -10.73 2.99 4.82
N GLY A 11 -11.53 2.22 4.06
CA GLY A 11 -11.06 1.01 3.39
C GLY A 11 -10.78 -0.13 4.36
N HIS A 12 -11.46 -0.14 5.52
CA HIS A 12 -11.20 -1.09 6.60
C HIS A 12 -11.58 -2.53 6.25
N ARG A 13 -12.37 -2.78 5.20
CA ARG A 13 -12.62 -4.14 4.68
C ARG A 13 -11.59 -4.55 3.62
N GLY A 14 -10.75 -3.62 3.20
CA GLY A 14 -9.70 -3.84 2.20
C GLY A 14 -8.53 -4.69 2.72
N PHE A 15 -7.60 -4.96 1.81
CA PHE A 15 -6.44 -5.83 2.06
C PHE A 15 -5.58 -5.38 3.25
N ILE A 16 -5.20 -4.10 3.28
CA ILE A 16 -4.42 -3.54 4.41
C ILE A 16 -5.33 -3.19 5.58
N GLY A 17 -6.49 -2.59 5.30
CA GLY A 17 -7.39 -2.05 6.31
C GLY A 17 -7.94 -3.10 7.26
N SER A 18 -8.31 -4.28 6.77
CA SER A 18 -8.88 -5.36 7.61
C SER A 18 -7.88 -5.82 8.66
N ARG A 19 -6.63 -6.08 8.25
CA ARG A 19 -5.56 -6.50 9.14
C ARG A 19 -5.16 -5.41 10.13
N LEU A 20 -5.16 -4.15 9.70
CA LEU A 20 -4.87 -3.02 10.58
C LEU A 20 -5.99 -2.82 11.61
N TYR A 21 -7.25 -2.93 11.20
CA TYR A 21 -8.42 -2.82 12.06
C TYR A 21 -8.35 -3.82 13.22
N GLU A 22 -8.05 -5.09 12.93
CA GLU A 22 -7.82 -6.14 13.94
C GLU A 22 -6.71 -5.79 14.94
N LYS A 23 -5.63 -5.15 14.48
CA LYS A 23 -4.48 -4.79 15.32
C LYS A 23 -4.71 -3.55 16.17
N LEU A 24 -5.78 -2.79 15.90
CA LEU A 24 -6.10 -1.53 16.58
C LEU A 24 -7.33 -1.62 17.48
N ILE A 25 -7.90 -2.82 17.70
CA ILE A 25 -9.11 -3.06 18.51
C ILE A 25 -9.05 -2.54 19.97
N HIS A 26 -7.88 -2.20 20.47
CA HIS A 26 -7.70 -1.58 21.80
C HIS A 26 -7.97 -0.06 21.80
N ASN A 27 -8.22 0.53 20.63
CA ASN A 27 -8.64 1.92 20.44
C ASN A 27 -10.15 1.98 20.15
N GLU A 28 -10.74 3.17 20.17
CA GLU A 28 -12.08 3.40 19.64
C GLU A 28 -11.99 3.55 18.12
N VAL A 29 -12.21 2.45 17.38
CA VAL A 29 -12.01 2.42 15.92
C VAL A 29 -13.35 2.44 15.19
N THR A 30 -13.56 3.45 14.35
CA THR A 30 -14.68 3.54 13.40
C THR A 30 -14.19 3.11 12.01
N GLY A 31 -14.88 2.15 11.39
CA GLY A 31 -14.56 1.66 10.04
C GLY A 31 -15.48 2.26 8.98
N PHE A 32 -14.90 2.77 7.89
CA PHE A 32 -15.64 3.19 6.68
C PHE A 32 -15.20 2.33 5.50
N ASP A 33 -16.15 1.78 4.75
CA ASP A 33 -15.87 1.03 3.53
C ASP A 33 -17.10 1.06 2.60
N LEU A 34 -16.85 1.02 1.30
CA LEU A 34 -17.89 0.93 0.28
C LEU A 34 -18.74 -0.34 0.47
N ILE A 35 -18.12 -1.44 0.91
CA ILE A 35 -18.81 -2.72 1.17
C ILE A 35 -19.89 -2.57 2.26
N ASP A 36 -19.67 -1.69 3.23
CA ASP A 36 -20.62 -1.42 4.30
C ASP A 36 -21.59 -0.28 3.93
N GLY A 37 -21.62 0.15 2.66
CA GLY A 37 -22.48 1.24 2.16
C GLY A 37 -21.91 2.64 2.33
N ASN A 38 -20.69 2.77 2.85
CA ASN A 38 -20.04 4.07 3.07
C ASN A 38 -19.18 4.46 1.87
N ASP A 39 -19.84 4.89 0.79
CA ASP A 39 -19.15 5.43 -0.38
C ASP A 39 -18.58 6.82 -0.09
N LEU A 40 -17.26 6.92 0.05
CA LEU A 40 -16.57 8.20 0.32
C LEU A 40 -16.76 9.26 -0.78
N LEU A 41 -17.37 8.95 -1.92
CA LEU A 41 -17.76 9.95 -2.92
C LEU A 41 -19.10 10.61 -2.62
N THR A 42 -20.00 9.92 -1.91
CA THR A 42 -21.41 10.34 -1.79
C THR A 42 -21.94 10.33 -0.35
N CYS A 43 -21.36 9.54 0.56
CA CYS A 43 -21.83 9.43 1.94
C CYS A 43 -21.64 10.73 2.72
N GLU A 44 -22.49 10.97 3.71
CA GLU A 44 -22.25 12.02 4.70
C GLU A 44 -21.05 11.61 5.58
N LEU A 45 -20.04 12.48 5.67
CA LEU A 45 -18.92 12.26 6.57
C LEU A 45 -19.35 12.61 8.00
N PRO A 46 -18.96 11.82 9.02
CA PRO A 46 -19.36 12.07 10.40
C PRO A 46 -19.04 13.49 10.87
N ASN A 47 -20.00 14.11 11.59
CA ASN A 47 -19.81 15.41 12.23
C ASN A 47 -18.98 15.33 13.52
N GLU A 48 -18.71 14.13 14.03
CA GLU A 48 -17.78 13.93 15.13
C GLU A 48 -16.33 14.12 14.70
N GLU A 49 -15.48 14.47 15.65
CA GLU A 49 -14.03 14.61 15.45
C GLU A 49 -13.29 13.33 15.85
N PHE A 50 -12.18 13.07 15.16
CA PHE A 50 -11.29 11.93 15.41
C PHE A 50 -9.92 12.44 15.86
N ASP A 51 -9.23 11.66 16.70
CA ASP A 51 -7.83 11.96 17.04
C ASP A 51 -6.90 11.65 15.86
N LEU A 52 -7.31 10.68 15.04
CA LEU A 52 -6.53 10.18 13.91
C LEU A 52 -7.45 9.60 12.82
N ILE A 53 -7.12 9.89 11.57
CA ILE A 53 -7.71 9.23 10.40
C ILE A 53 -6.63 8.44 9.67
N ILE A 54 -6.93 7.19 9.35
CA ILE A 54 -6.10 6.32 8.51
C ILE A 54 -6.88 6.03 7.23
N HIS A 55 -6.57 6.79 6.18
CA HIS A 55 -7.25 6.72 4.90
C HIS A 55 -6.60 5.67 3.99
N LEU A 56 -7.14 4.44 3.99
CA LEU A 56 -6.67 3.32 3.16
C LEU A 56 -7.61 3.01 1.99
N ALA A 57 -8.77 3.67 1.91
CA ALA A 57 -9.68 3.53 0.78
C ALA A 57 -9.05 4.13 -0.48
N GLY A 58 -8.87 3.31 -1.51
CA GLY A 58 -8.29 3.75 -2.77
C GLY A 58 -8.26 2.62 -3.78
N LYS A 59 -8.56 2.92 -5.04
CA LYS A 59 -8.33 2.00 -6.15
C LYS A 59 -6.83 1.85 -6.40
N SER A 60 -6.44 0.65 -6.79
CA SER A 60 -5.06 0.30 -7.13
C SER A 60 -5.06 -0.70 -8.27
N GLY A 61 -3.99 -0.69 -9.06
CA GLY A 61 -3.90 -1.47 -10.30
C GLY A 61 -3.58 -0.56 -11.47
N VAL A 62 -2.42 -0.77 -12.09
CA VAL A 62 -1.98 0.07 -13.22
C VAL A 62 -2.87 -0.19 -14.44
N ARG A 63 -3.14 -1.46 -14.75
CA ARG A 63 -3.83 -1.84 -15.98
C ARG A 63 -5.29 -1.44 -15.96
N GLU A 64 -5.96 -1.72 -14.84
CA GLU A 64 -7.35 -1.34 -14.62
C GLU A 64 -7.53 0.19 -14.64
N SER A 65 -6.48 0.96 -14.32
CA SER A 65 -6.52 2.43 -14.41
C SER A 65 -6.42 2.97 -15.83
N LEU A 66 -5.83 2.20 -16.75
CA LEU A 66 -5.79 2.58 -18.16
C LEU A 66 -7.16 2.35 -18.81
N ASP A 67 -7.87 1.31 -18.38
CA ASP A 67 -9.21 0.97 -18.88
C ASP A 67 -10.27 1.97 -18.37
N ASP A 68 -10.18 2.40 -17.11
CA ASP A 68 -11.12 3.36 -16.50
C ASP A 68 -10.37 4.40 -15.64
N PRO A 69 -9.72 5.39 -16.28
CA PRO A 69 -8.97 6.43 -15.58
C PRO A 69 -9.86 7.33 -14.70
N ALA A 70 -11.11 7.55 -15.12
CA ALA A 70 -12.04 8.43 -14.43
C ALA A 70 -12.36 7.92 -13.02
N SER A 71 -12.61 6.61 -12.86
CA SER A 71 -12.88 6.07 -11.53
C SER A 71 -11.68 6.11 -10.59
N TYR A 72 -10.45 6.07 -11.12
CA TYR A 72 -9.25 6.28 -10.31
C TYR A 72 -9.16 7.72 -9.83
N TRP A 73 -9.47 8.70 -10.69
CA TRP A 73 -9.54 10.10 -10.26
C TRP A 73 -10.61 10.30 -9.18
N GLN A 74 -11.83 9.83 -9.42
CA GLN A 74 -12.92 9.97 -8.46
C GLN A 74 -12.56 9.30 -7.12
N ASN A 75 -12.29 8.00 -7.14
CA ASN A 75 -12.11 7.24 -5.90
C ASN A 75 -10.82 7.61 -5.15
N ASN A 76 -9.75 8.00 -5.84
CA ASN A 76 -8.50 8.34 -5.17
C ASN A 76 -8.46 9.84 -4.86
N VAL A 77 -8.62 10.71 -5.85
CA VAL A 77 -8.40 12.15 -5.68
C VAL A 77 -9.61 12.81 -5.01
N GLU A 78 -10.80 12.63 -5.56
CA GLU A 78 -12.00 13.34 -5.07
C GLU A 78 -12.41 12.86 -3.67
N ALA A 79 -12.41 11.55 -3.43
CA ALA A 79 -12.70 11.02 -2.10
C ALA A 79 -11.68 11.47 -1.02
N SER A 80 -10.38 11.51 -1.35
CA SER A 80 -9.35 12.04 -0.44
C SER A 80 -9.55 13.53 -0.19
N ARG A 81 -9.86 14.33 -1.22
CA ARG A 81 -10.14 15.78 -1.09
C ARG A 81 -11.25 16.03 -0.07
N ARG A 82 -12.36 15.31 -0.16
CA ARG A 82 -13.48 15.41 0.79
C ARG A 82 -13.07 15.16 2.24
N LEU A 83 -12.25 14.12 2.47
CA LEU A 83 -11.73 13.82 3.82
C LEU A 83 -10.78 14.91 4.33
N PHE A 84 -9.85 15.36 3.48
CA PHE A 84 -8.90 16.41 3.88
C PHE A 84 -9.60 17.72 4.20
N GLU A 85 -10.64 18.10 3.45
CA GLU A 85 -11.41 19.32 3.72
C GLU A 85 -12.25 19.21 4.99
N ARG A 86 -12.94 18.07 5.19
CA ARG A 86 -13.78 17.88 6.37
C ARG A 86 -12.95 17.83 7.66
N TYR A 87 -11.76 17.24 7.61
CA TYR A 87 -10.92 16.96 8.77
C TYR A 87 -9.57 17.68 8.67
N ALA A 88 -9.58 18.94 8.24
CA ALA A 88 -8.38 19.72 7.90
C ALA A 88 -7.38 19.86 9.06
N ASP A 89 -7.87 19.90 10.30
CA ASP A 89 -7.05 20.03 11.51
C ASP A 89 -6.68 18.67 12.15
N THR A 90 -7.32 17.59 11.70
CA THR A 90 -7.08 16.23 12.20
C THR A 90 -5.79 15.65 11.62
N ARG A 91 -5.13 14.77 12.38
CA ARG A 91 -4.00 14.00 11.85
C ARG A 91 -4.50 12.95 10.85
N ILE A 92 -3.95 12.95 9.64
CA ILE A 92 -4.35 12.00 8.58
C ILE A 92 -3.14 11.25 8.05
N LEU A 93 -3.12 9.92 8.24
CA LEU A 93 -2.23 9.01 7.55
C LEU A 93 -2.96 8.48 6.31
N TYR A 94 -2.43 8.68 5.11
CA TYR A 94 -3.12 8.24 3.88
C TYR A 94 -2.27 7.32 3.02
N ALA A 95 -2.95 6.39 2.32
CA ALA A 95 -2.33 5.44 1.43
C ALA A 95 -1.92 6.08 0.09
N SER A 96 -0.61 6.31 -0.06
CA SER A 96 0.02 6.55 -1.35
C SER A 96 0.63 5.25 -1.91
N SER A 97 1.46 5.34 -2.95
CA SER A 97 2.06 4.20 -3.64
C SER A 97 3.43 4.54 -4.17
N SER A 98 4.30 3.53 -4.25
CA SER A 98 5.56 3.61 -5.01
C SER A 98 5.35 3.97 -6.50
N SER A 99 4.13 3.94 -7.03
CA SER A 99 3.85 4.46 -8.38
C SER A 99 3.88 6.00 -8.45
N ALA A 100 3.68 6.71 -7.34
CA ALA A 100 3.63 8.19 -7.33
C ALA A 100 4.97 8.86 -7.72
N TYR A 101 6.07 8.10 -7.74
CA TYR A 101 7.37 8.57 -8.21
C TYR A 101 7.41 8.91 -9.71
N GLU A 102 6.56 8.27 -10.52
CA GLU A 102 6.51 8.43 -11.98
C GLU A 102 5.06 8.67 -12.41
N PRO A 103 4.47 9.83 -12.05
CA PRO A 103 3.04 10.09 -12.21
C PRO A 103 2.57 10.13 -13.67
N ASP A 104 3.47 10.40 -14.59
CA ASP A 104 3.24 10.46 -16.04
C ASP A 104 3.05 9.09 -16.69
N LEU A 105 3.44 7.99 -16.03
CA LEU A 105 3.37 6.66 -16.64
C LEU A 105 1.95 6.15 -16.83
N ASN A 106 1.03 6.40 -15.88
CA ASN A 106 -0.33 5.89 -15.93
C ASN A 106 -1.30 6.66 -15.00
N PRO A 107 -2.62 6.55 -15.21
CA PRO A 107 -3.63 7.24 -14.40
C PRO A 107 -3.60 6.90 -12.91
N TYR A 108 -3.29 5.66 -12.53
CA TYR A 108 -3.12 5.28 -11.13
C TYR A 108 -1.95 6.04 -10.47
N ALA A 109 -0.79 6.09 -11.12
CA ALA A 109 0.38 6.82 -10.65
C ALA A 109 0.08 8.32 -10.49
N ALA A 110 -0.53 8.94 -11.51
CA ALA A 110 -0.99 10.33 -11.46
C ALA A 110 -1.95 10.57 -10.28
N SER A 111 -2.94 9.71 -10.08
CA SER A 111 -3.91 9.87 -8.98
C SER A 111 -3.24 9.86 -7.60
N LYS A 112 -2.24 8.99 -7.40
CA LYS A 112 -1.51 8.89 -6.13
C LYS A 112 -0.60 10.08 -5.88
N TYR A 113 0.07 10.57 -6.91
CA TYR A 113 0.86 11.80 -6.84
C TYR A 113 -0.03 13.02 -6.53
N ILE A 114 -1.18 13.16 -7.19
CA ILE A 114 -2.07 14.30 -6.96
C ILE A 114 -2.64 14.29 -5.52
N ILE A 115 -2.94 13.12 -4.94
CA ILE A 115 -3.31 13.05 -3.51
C ILE A 115 -2.17 13.60 -2.62
N GLU A 116 -0.91 13.28 -2.92
CA GLU A 116 0.23 13.79 -2.15
C GLU A 116 0.32 15.32 -2.23
N GLU A 117 0.15 15.88 -3.42
CA GLU A 117 0.13 17.33 -3.63
C GLU A 117 -1.06 18.00 -2.91
N LEU A 118 -2.25 17.39 -2.96
CA LEU A 118 -3.42 17.89 -2.23
C LEU A 118 -3.17 17.88 -0.72
N ALA A 119 -2.67 16.78 -0.18
CA ALA A 119 -2.42 16.60 1.25
C ALA A 119 -1.37 17.58 1.79
N ALA A 120 -0.39 17.99 0.98
CA ALA A 120 0.67 18.91 1.38
C ALA A 120 0.17 20.31 1.82
N ARG A 121 -1.08 20.65 1.53
CA ARG A 121 -1.73 21.90 1.95
C ARG A 121 -2.25 21.86 3.40
N TYR A 122 -2.29 20.68 4.00
CA TYR A 122 -2.84 20.44 5.33
C TYR A 122 -1.71 20.12 6.33
N PRO A 123 -1.75 20.68 7.55
CA PRO A 123 -0.60 20.68 8.46
C PRO A 123 -0.24 19.29 9.01
N ASN A 124 -1.24 18.42 9.19
CA ASN A 124 -1.09 17.16 9.93
C ASN A 124 -1.26 15.91 9.05
N THR A 125 -0.87 15.99 7.78
CA THR A 125 -0.97 14.87 6.85
C THR A 125 0.36 14.13 6.66
N LEU A 126 0.27 12.82 6.46
CA LEU A 126 1.41 11.97 6.16
C LEU A 126 1.02 10.91 5.11
N GLY A 127 1.65 10.98 3.95
CA GLY A 127 1.51 10.03 2.86
C GLY A 127 2.42 8.81 3.06
N MET A 128 1.82 7.63 2.98
CA MET A 128 2.53 6.36 3.08
C MET A 128 2.63 5.72 1.70
N ARG A 129 3.81 5.81 1.07
CA ARG A 129 4.07 5.16 -0.22
C ARG A 129 4.30 3.66 0.00
N PHE A 130 3.20 2.91 -0.08
CA PHE A 130 3.28 1.45 -0.02
C PHE A 130 3.97 0.90 -1.26
N HIS A 131 4.93 0.00 -1.03
CA HIS A 131 5.52 -0.84 -2.06
C HIS A 131 4.67 -2.11 -2.26
N THR A 132 5.20 -3.17 -2.86
CA THR A 132 4.39 -4.33 -3.25
C THR A 132 4.02 -5.15 -2.02
N VAL A 133 2.79 -4.99 -1.52
CA VAL A 133 2.34 -5.67 -0.30
C VAL A 133 1.95 -7.12 -0.60
N PHE A 134 2.43 -8.06 0.20
CA PHE A 134 2.08 -9.48 0.11
C PHE A 134 1.70 -10.07 1.47
N SER A 135 0.97 -11.20 1.47
CA SER A 135 0.61 -11.95 2.68
C SER A 135 0.22 -13.39 2.34
N GLU A 136 -0.14 -14.17 3.36
CA GLU A 136 -0.76 -15.49 3.23
C GLU A 136 -2.10 -15.47 2.47
N THR A 137 -2.81 -14.34 2.50
CA THR A 137 -4.09 -14.11 1.83
C THR A 137 -3.96 -13.00 0.80
N PRO A 138 -3.25 -13.25 -0.33
CA PRO A 138 -2.92 -12.20 -1.28
C PRO A 138 -4.17 -11.58 -1.90
N ARG A 139 -4.01 -10.35 -2.40
CA ARG A 139 -5.08 -9.69 -3.15
C ARG A 139 -5.34 -10.47 -4.44
N LYS A 140 -6.62 -10.81 -4.68
CA LYS A 140 -7.08 -11.54 -5.87
C LYS A 140 -6.52 -10.93 -7.17
N GLY A 141 -6.09 -11.79 -8.09
CA GLY A 141 -5.58 -11.43 -9.41
C GLY A 141 -4.16 -10.83 -9.44
N MET A 142 -3.54 -10.57 -8.27
CA MET A 142 -2.15 -10.12 -8.21
C MET A 142 -1.14 -11.27 -8.37
N PHE A 143 0.12 -10.91 -8.57
CA PHE A 143 1.24 -11.84 -8.74
C PHE A 143 1.22 -13.01 -7.75
N LEU A 144 1.18 -12.73 -6.44
CA LEU A 144 1.26 -13.79 -5.44
C LEU A 144 0.02 -14.70 -5.43
N ASP A 145 -1.17 -14.14 -5.66
CA ASP A 145 -2.41 -14.92 -5.79
C ASP A 145 -2.33 -15.89 -6.98
N LYS A 146 -1.93 -15.38 -8.15
CA LYS A 146 -1.74 -16.19 -9.35
C LYS A 146 -0.66 -17.28 -9.16
N VAL A 147 0.41 -16.98 -8.44
CA VAL A 147 1.45 -17.97 -8.11
C VAL A 147 0.88 -19.07 -7.22
N LEU A 148 0.19 -18.71 -6.13
CA LEU A 148 -0.32 -19.69 -5.17
C LEU A 148 -1.45 -20.57 -5.76
N ASN A 149 -2.21 -20.07 -6.73
CA ASN A 149 -3.29 -20.81 -7.39
C ASN A 149 -2.85 -21.55 -8.67
N ASN A 150 -1.57 -21.50 -9.05
CA ASN A 150 -1.06 -22.02 -10.33
C ASN A 150 -1.73 -21.39 -11.57
N GLU A 151 -2.12 -20.12 -11.49
CA GLU A 151 -2.77 -19.34 -12.54
C GLU A 151 -1.82 -18.30 -13.17
N LEU A 152 -0.53 -18.34 -12.83
CA LEU A 152 0.45 -17.39 -13.35
C LEU A 152 0.76 -17.67 -14.83
N GLU A 153 0.29 -16.77 -15.69
CA GLU A 153 0.54 -16.85 -17.13
C GLU A 153 1.97 -16.44 -17.53
N TYR A 154 2.53 -15.43 -16.86
CA TYR A 154 3.88 -14.90 -17.14
C TYR A 154 4.45 -14.10 -15.97
N VAL A 155 5.76 -13.90 -16.02
CA VAL A 155 6.53 -12.95 -15.20
C VAL A 155 7.02 -11.77 -16.03
N THR A 156 7.46 -10.70 -15.36
CA THR A 156 8.13 -9.57 -16.00
C THR A 156 9.60 -9.52 -15.62
N THR A 157 10.39 -8.71 -16.33
CA THR A 157 11.78 -8.43 -15.97
C THR A 157 11.92 -7.35 -14.91
N HIS A 158 10.81 -6.87 -14.34
CA HIS A 158 10.78 -5.78 -13.38
C HIS A 158 11.41 -6.16 -12.06
N HIS A 159 11.85 -5.14 -11.33
CA HIS A 159 12.20 -5.26 -9.92
C HIS A 159 11.09 -4.65 -9.07
N ARG A 160 10.77 -5.34 -7.97
CA ARG A 160 9.76 -4.91 -7.00
C ARG A 160 10.31 -5.08 -5.61
N ASP A 161 10.14 -4.04 -4.79
CA ASP A 161 10.28 -4.14 -3.34
C ASP A 161 9.00 -4.76 -2.77
N PHE A 162 9.13 -5.97 -2.21
CA PHE A 162 8.03 -6.72 -1.61
C PHE A 162 8.06 -6.57 -0.09
N ILE A 163 6.96 -6.11 0.49
CA ILE A 163 6.81 -5.96 1.94
C ILE A 163 5.61 -6.78 2.44
N HIS A 164 5.79 -7.47 3.56
CA HIS A 164 4.71 -8.25 4.14
C HIS A 164 3.65 -7.37 4.80
N LEU A 165 2.39 -7.79 4.73
CA LEU A 165 1.25 -7.06 5.28
C LEU A 165 1.40 -6.77 6.79
N ASP A 166 1.93 -7.71 7.58
CA ASP A 166 2.18 -7.45 9.00
C ASP A 166 3.29 -6.39 9.22
N ASP A 167 4.29 -6.30 8.34
CA ASP A 167 5.31 -5.25 8.42
C ASP A 167 4.73 -3.88 8.04
N VAL A 168 3.82 -3.83 7.06
CA VAL A 168 3.05 -2.61 6.74
C VAL A 168 2.27 -2.14 7.97
N CYS A 169 1.57 -3.05 8.66
CA CYS A 169 0.81 -2.70 9.85
C CYS A 169 1.71 -2.19 10.99
N ASP A 170 2.89 -2.80 11.18
CA ASP A 170 3.85 -2.34 12.18
C ASP A 170 4.41 -0.96 11.84
N ALA A 171 4.69 -0.68 10.57
CA ALA A 171 5.09 0.65 10.11
C ALA A 171 4.00 1.70 10.42
N ILE A 172 2.73 1.39 10.12
CA ILE A 172 1.61 2.29 10.43
C ILE A 172 1.53 2.52 11.95
N LYS A 173 1.61 1.48 12.78
CA LYS A 173 1.61 1.61 14.25
C LYS A 173 2.75 2.46 14.78
N ILE A 174 3.93 2.40 14.17
CA ILE A 174 5.04 3.31 14.50
C ILE A 174 4.63 4.75 14.19
N LEU A 175 4.07 5.02 13.01
CA LEU A 175 3.65 6.36 12.59
C LEU A 175 2.50 6.94 13.43
N ILE A 176 1.58 6.11 13.92
CA ILE A 176 0.54 6.51 14.88
C ILE A 176 1.18 7.13 16.13
N ASN A 177 2.26 6.50 16.63
CA ASN A 177 2.96 6.94 17.84
C ASN A 177 4.01 8.06 17.60
N LYS A 178 4.10 8.59 16.39
CA LYS A 178 5.08 9.61 16.00
C LYS A 178 4.37 10.82 15.36
N PRO A 179 3.57 11.58 16.14
CA PRO A 179 2.70 12.65 15.62
C PRO A 179 3.44 13.82 14.94
N HIS A 180 4.75 13.97 15.19
CA HIS A 180 5.58 14.98 14.54
C HIS A 180 6.01 14.62 13.11
N VAL A 181 5.84 13.36 12.68
CA VAL A 181 6.19 12.94 11.32
C VAL A 181 5.05 13.33 10.38
N THR A 182 5.40 14.13 9.37
CA THR A 182 4.52 14.66 8.31
C THR A 182 5.19 14.53 6.93
N GLY A 183 4.46 14.88 5.87
CA GLY A 183 4.97 14.82 4.50
C GLY A 183 4.78 13.44 3.88
N ILE A 184 5.84 12.83 3.35
CA ILE A 184 5.78 11.52 2.67
C ILE A 184 6.88 10.60 3.19
N VAL A 185 6.52 9.33 3.42
CA VAL A 185 7.41 8.24 3.81
C VAL A 185 7.19 7.01 2.93
N ASP A 186 8.27 6.30 2.61
CA ASP A 186 8.18 5.00 1.94
C ASP A 186 7.98 3.89 2.97
N ILE A 187 7.05 3.00 2.66
CA ILE A 187 6.79 1.77 3.41
C ILE A 187 7.12 0.58 2.51
N GLY A 188 8.30 0.02 2.72
CA GLY A 188 8.86 -1.12 1.97
C GLY A 188 10.07 -1.69 2.71
N THR A 189 10.87 -2.51 2.05
CA THR A 189 12.03 -3.18 2.66
C THR A 189 13.37 -2.56 2.27
N GLY A 190 13.41 -1.78 1.20
CA GLY A 190 14.64 -1.29 0.59
C GLY A 190 15.41 -2.37 -0.18
N ASN A 191 14.85 -3.57 -0.34
CA ASN A 191 15.49 -4.73 -0.97
C ASN A 191 14.63 -5.22 -2.15
N PRO A 192 14.82 -4.63 -3.35
CA PRO A 192 14.02 -4.98 -4.52
C PRO A 192 14.48 -6.31 -5.12
N ILE A 193 13.52 -7.13 -5.54
CA ILE A 193 13.77 -8.44 -6.14
C ILE A 193 13.23 -8.46 -7.56
N ARG A 194 13.94 -9.13 -8.45
CA ARG A 194 13.49 -9.32 -9.82
C ARG A 194 12.35 -10.34 -9.86
N VAL A 195 11.21 -9.95 -10.42
CA VAL A 195 9.99 -10.76 -10.41
C VAL A 195 10.20 -12.13 -11.06
N ARG A 196 10.93 -12.20 -12.18
CA ARG A 196 11.22 -13.49 -12.84
C ARG A 196 12.01 -14.46 -11.94
N ASP A 197 12.84 -13.96 -11.03
CA ASP A 197 13.70 -14.82 -10.21
C ASP A 197 12.87 -15.53 -9.12
N LEU A 198 11.66 -15.02 -8.84
CA LEU A 198 10.68 -15.68 -7.97
C LEU A 198 9.94 -16.83 -8.67
N VAL A 199 9.90 -16.89 -10.00
CA VAL A 199 9.32 -18.01 -10.75
C VAL A 199 10.13 -18.25 -12.04
N PRO A 200 11.32 -18.85 -11.94
CA PRO A 200 12.29 -18.90 -13.05
C PRO A 200 11.80 -19.59 -14.33
N ASN A 201 10.84 -20.51 -14.21
CA ASN A 201 10.32 -21.29 -15.33
C ASN A 201 9.10 -20.66 -16.02
N ALA A 202 8.60 -19.52 -15.53
CA ALA A 202 7.44 -18.87 -16.12
C ALA A 202 7.80 -18.12 -17.42
N PRO A 203 6.91 -18.05 -18.42
CA PRO A 203 7.08 -17.22 -19.60
C PRO A 203 7.35 -15.76 -19.23
N ILE A 204 8.17 -15.05 -20.03
CA ILE A 204 8.51 -13.64 -19.76
C ILE A 204 7.72 -12.73 -20.70
N ARG A 205 6.95 -11.79 -20.13
CA ARG A 205 6.37 -10.67 -20.89
C ARG A 205 7.33 -9.49 -20.89
N LEU A 206 7.87 -9.17 -22.06
CA LEU A 206 8.80 -8.04 -22.25
C LEU A 206 8.09 -6.70 -22.45
N ASN A 207 6.94 -6.70 -23.13
CA ASN A 207 6.19 -5.48 -23.41
C ASN A 207 5.20 -5.17 -22.28
N THR A 208 5.59 -4.23 -21.43
CA THR A 208 4.80 -3.71 -20.29
C THR A 208 4.78 -2.18 -20.35
N PRO A 209 4.10 -1.57 -21.35
CA PRO A 209 4.02 -0.12 -21.45
C PRO A 209 3.32 0.44 -20.21
N HIS A 210 3.63 1.68 -19.83
CA HIS A 210 3.01 2.37 -18.68
C HIS A 210 3.28 1.76 -17.30
N GLU A 211 4.03 0.66 -17.21
CA GLU A 211 4.41 0.03 -15.96
C GLU A 211 5.82 0.46 -15.52
N ARG A 212 5.95 0.87 -14.25
CA ARG A 212 7.23 1.17 -13.62
C ARG A 212 8.12 -0.07 -13.61
N LYS A 213 9.36 0.04 -14.10
CA LYS A 213 10.26 -1.12 -14.22
C LYS A 213 10.98 -1.49 -12.92
N PHE A 214 11.17 -0.54 -12.02
CA PHE A 214 11.95 -0.72 -10.80
C PHE A 214 11.30 0.04 -9.65
N THR A 215 11.04 -0.64 -8.53
CA THR A 215 10.63 0.01 -7.27
C THR A 215 11.54 -0.43 -6.14
N CYS A 216 11.97 0.52 -5.31
CA CYS A 216 12.79 0.31 -4.13
C CYS A 216 12.46 1.40 -3.11
N ALA A 217 12.08 0.99 -1.89
CA ALA A 217 11.71 1.94 -0.85
C ALA A 217 12.94 2.63 -0.27
N ASN A 218 12.89 3.96 -0.14
CA ASN A 218 13.83 4.70 0.69
C ASN A 218 13.39 4.61 2.16
N ILE A 219 13.90 3.61 2.86
CA ILE A 219 13.48 3.30 4.24
C ILE A 219 14.24 4.06 5.32
N GLU A 220 15.11 5.01 4.98
CA GLU A 220 15.96 5.70 5.97
C GLU A 220 15.14 6.42 7.05
N LYS A 221 14.07 7.12 6.66
CA LYS A 221 13.14 7.75 7.63
C LYS A 221 12.52 6.71 8.57
N MET A 222 12.02 5.60 8.03
CA MET A 222 11.37 4.57 8.82
C MET A 222 12.36 3.82 9.73
N LYS A 223 13.59 3.56 9.27
CA LYS A 223 14.67 2.97 10.08
C LYS A 223 14.98 3.82 11.31
N VAL A 224 15.09 5.14 11.14
CA VAL A 224 15.31 6.09 12.26
C VAL A 224 14.18 6.03 13.28
N LEU A 225 12.94 5.78 12.83
CA LEU A 225 11.78 5.60 13.70
C LEU A 225 11.71 4.21 14.36
N GLY A 226 12.68 3.32 14.08
CA GLY A 226 12.78 1.99 14.65
C GLY A 226 12.11 0.88 13.82
N PHE A 227 11.65 1.17 12.61
CA PHE A 227 11.05 0.17 11.74
C PHE A 227 12.11 -0.81 11.21
N LYS A 228 11.77 -2.10 11.28
CA LYS A 228 12.59 -3.20 10.76
C LYS A 228 11.67 -4.23 10.10
N PRO A 229 11.72 -4.39 8.76
CA PRO A 229 11.01 -5.46 8.08
C PRO A 229 11.46 -6.83 8.62
N LYS A 230 10.50 -7.75 8.82
CA LYS A 230 10.74 -9.06 9.43
C LYS A 230 10.60 -10.20 8.42
N TYR A 231 9.87 -9.97 7.34
CA TYR A 231 9.52 -11.00 6.36
C TYR A 231 10.11 -10.67 4.99
N THR A 232 10.51 -11.71 4.26
CA THR A 232 10.94 -11.61 2.86
C THR A 232 10.07 -12.51 2.00
N ILE A 233 9.86 -12.13 0.73
CA ILE A 233 9.02 -12.89 -0.19
C ILE A 233 9.68 -14.23 -0.56
N GLU A 234 11.01 -14.29 -0.64
CA GLU A 234 11.77 -15.51 -0.93
C GLU A 234 11.56 -16.56 0.17
N ASN A 235 11.68 -16.14 1.44
CA ASN A 235 11.41 -17.02 2.58
C ASN A 235 9.93 -17.41 2.66
N PHE A 236 9.02 -16.53 2.23
CA PHE A 236 7.60 -16.84 2.19
C PHE A 236 7.30 -17.95 1.17
N LEU A 237 7.90 -17.88 -0.02
CA LEU A 237 7.68 -18.84 -1.11
C LEU A 237 8.40 -20.18 -0.89
N THR A 238 9.59 -20.18 -0.27
CA THR A 238 10.40 -21.39 -0.05
C THR A 238 10.02 -22.20 1.19
N LYS A 239 9.06 -21.74 2.01
CA LYS A 239 8.62 -22.49 3.19
C LYS A 239 8.14 -23.92 2.81
N PRO A 240 8.62 -24.98 3.49
CA PRO A 240 8.47 -26.38 3.08
C PRO A 240 7.02 -26.85 2.80
N ASN A 241 6.03 -26.19 3.39
CA ASN A 241 4.62 -26.57 3.27
C ASN A 241 3.89 -25.99 2.04
N LYS A 242 4.58 -25.27 1.13
CA LYS A 242 3.95 -24.63 -0.05
C LYS A 242 4.51 -25.04 -1.41
N GLY A 243 5.48 -25.95 -1.48
CA GLY A 243 5.88 -26.60 -2.74
C GLY A 243 6.49 -25.71 -3.83
N ILE A 244 6.77 -24.43 -3.57
CA ILE A 244 7.41 -23.55 -4.55
C ILE A 244 8.93 -23.66 -4.40
N ILE A 245 9.55 -24.39 -5.33
CA ILE A 245 11.01 -24.47 -5.45
C ILE A 245 11.48 -23.18 -6.14
N LEU A 246 12.11 -22.26 -5.38
CA LEU A 246 12.84 -21.13 -5.96
C LEU A 246 14.25 -21.58 -6.34
N ASN A 247 14.60 -21.52 -7.63
CA ASN A 247 15.98 -21.61 -8.06
C ASN A 247 16.61 -20.21 -7.96
N ILE A 248 17.13 -19.88 -6.78
CA ILE A 248 17.88 -18.64 -6.57
C ILE A 248 19.29 -18.85 -7.12
N THR A 249 19.55 -18.36 -8.34
CA THR A 249 20.93 -18.19 -8.79
C THR A 249 21.46 -16.92 -8.15
N ASN A 250 22.23 -17.06 -7.07
CA ASN A 250 23.07 -15.97 -6.57
C ASN A 250 24.09 -15.67 -7.67
N GLY A 251 23.84 -14.60 -8.44
CA GLY A 251 24.80 -14.08 -9.39
C GLY A 251 25.95 -13.44 -8.63
N GLU A 252 26.90 -14.25 -8.15
CA GLU A 252 28.25 -13.75 -7.95
C GLU A 252 28.82 -13.46 -9.35
N PRO A 253 29.23 -12.21 -9.65
CA PRO A 253 29.95 -11.93 -10.88
C PRO A 253 31.28 -12.68 -10.83
N ALA A 254 31.54 -13.46 -11.89
CA ALA A 254 32.87 -14.01 -12.17
C ALA A 254 33.88 -12.90 -12.47
#